data_AF-A0A7C3A793-F1
#
_entry.id   AF-A0A7C3A793-F1
#
_cell.length_a   1.000
_cell.length_b   1.000
_cell.length_c   1.000
_cell.angle_alpha   90.00
_cell.angle_beta   90.00
_cell.angle_gamma   90.00
#
_symmetry.space_group_name_H-M   'P 1'
#
loop_
_entity.id
_entity.type
_entity.pdbx_description
1 polymer ?
#
loop_
_entity_poly.entity_id
_entity_poly.type
_entity_poly.pdbx_seq_one_letter_code
_entity_poly.pdbx_strand_id
1 'polypeptide(L)'
;LNALQLVKLAVSLGGTGSLAEHPATMTHSDLPRDVQEALGITPAMIRLSVGIEHVFVNGVQVIAGGQHTGAMPGRIVDGPGRR
;
A
#
# COMPACT_ATOMS: atom_id res chain seq x y z
N LEU A 1 -16.44 0.91 1.80
CA LEU A 1 -15.20 0.41 1.16
C LEU A 1 -15.47 -0.33 -0.17
N ASN A 2 -16.61 -1.01 -0.32
CA ASN A 2 -16.91 -1.86 -1.48
C ASN A 2 -16.96 -1.18 -2.86
N ALA A 3 -17.07 0.15 -2.91
CA ALA A 3 -17.15 0.92 -4.16
C ALA A 3 -15.80 1.51 -4.60
N LEU A 4 -14.71 1.28 -3.85
CA LEU A 4 -13.38 1.75 -4.22
C LEU A 4 -12.87 0.98 -5.44
N GLN A 5 -12.32 1.70 -6.42
CA GLN A 5 -11.82 1.11 -7.68
C GLN A 5 -10.30 0.98 -7.72
N LEU A 6 -9.57 1.91 -7.09
CA LEU A 6 -8.11 1.93 -7.06
C LEU A 6 -7.56 1.31 -5.77
N VAL A 7 -8.07 1.78 -4.63
CA VAL A 7 -7.65 1.34 -3.30
C VAL A 7 -8.30 -0.01 -2.99
N LYS A 8 -7.49 -1.02 -2.67
CA LYS A 8 -7.98 -2.38 -2.40
C LYS A 8 -8.39 -2.54 -0.94
N LEU A 9 -9.46 -3.29 -0.68
CA LEU A 9 -9.87 -3.66 0.67
C LEU A 9 -8.95 -4.79 1.20
N ALA A 10 -8.04 -4.48 2.13
CA ALA A 10 -7.14 -5.47 2.73
C ALA A 10 -6.52 -4.99 4.05
N VAL A 11 -6.10 -5.94 4.88
CA VAL A 11 -5.56 -5.70 6.25
C VAL A 11 -4.06 -5.41 6.33
N SER A 12 -3.34 -5.59 5.22
CA SER A 12 -1.89 -5.34 5.13
C SER A 12 -1.55 -3.85 4.97
N LEU A 13 -0.27 -3.50 4.98
CA LEU A 13 0.23 -2.12 4.85
C LEU A 13 1.67 -2.06 4.30
N GLY A 14 2.05 -0.89 3.79
CA GLY A 14 3.43 -0.60 3.35
C GLY A 14 3.82 -1.13 1.96
N GLY A 15 2.88 -1.71 1.22
CA GLY A 15 3.09 -2.12 -0.17
C GLY A 15 3.03 -0.94 -1.15
N THR A 16 3.40 -1.21 -2.41
CA THR A 16 3.35 -0.22 -3.51
C THR A 16 1.92 0.09 -3.99
N GLY A 17 0.93 -0.73 -3.66
CA GLY A 17 -0.48 -0.43 -3.95
C GLY A 17 -1.23 0.06 -2.72
N SER A 18 -2.11 1.05 -2.89
CA SER A 18 -2.96 1.54 -1.80
C SER A 18 -3.95 0.51 -1.29
N LEU A 19 -4.08 0.45 0.04
CA LEU A 19 -5.00 -0.43 0.75
C LEU A 19 -5.87 0.37 1.72
N ALA A 20 -7.12 -0.02 1.90
CA ALA A 20 -8.01 0.50 2.93
C ALA A 20 -8.63 -0.65 3.73
N GLU A 21 -8.92 -0.40 5.00
CA GLU A 21 -9.65 -1.32 5.86
C GLU A 21 -10.59 -0.61 6.82
N HIS A 22 -11.50 -1.39 7.42
CA HIS A 22 -12.32 -0.99 8.54
C HIS A 22 -11.78 -1.67 9.82
N PRO A 23 -10.96 -0.97 10.64
CA PRO A 23 -10.20 -1.62 11.71
C PRO A 23 -11.09 -2.33 12.74
N ALA A 24 -12.22 -1.73 13.11
CA ALA A 24 -13.13 -2.24 14.13
C ALA A 24 -13.75 -3.63 13.80
N THR A 25 -13.86 -3.99 12.52
CA THR A 25 -14.39 -5.30 12.09
C THR A 25 -13.35 -6.13 11.33
N MET A 26 -12.09 -5.71 11.31
CA MET A 26 -11.00 -6.40 10.61
C MET A 26 -9.82 -6.59 11.56
N THR A 27 -8.77 -5.78 11.46
CA THR A 27 -7.54 -5.96 12.25
C THR A 27 -7.71 -5.89 13.76
N HIS A 28 -8.77 -5.23 14.26
CA HIS A 28 -9.04 -5.05 15.68
C HIS A 28 -10.38 -5.68 16.12
N SER A 29 -10.91 -6.62 15.32
CA SER A 29 -12.20 -7.28 15.61
C SER A 29 -12.19 -8.06 16.93
N ASP A 30 -11.02 -8.54 17.35
CA ASP A 30 -10.87 -9.39 18.53
C ASP A 30 -10.86 -8.58 19.84
N LEU A 31 -10.77 -7.25 19.74
CA LEU A 31 -10.83 -6.37 20.91
C LEU A 31 -12.29 -6.17 21.33
N PRO A 32 -12.61 -6.31 22.64
CA PRO A 32 -13.89 -5.89 23.18
C PRO A 32 -14.23 -4.45 22.82
N ARG A 33 -15.52 -4.15 22.72
CA ARG A 33 -16.01 -2.87 22.20
C ARG A 33 -15.56 -1.67 23.03
N ASP A 34 -15.59 -1.80 24.34
CA ASP A 34 -15.10 -0.82 25.31
C ASP A 34 -13.60 -0.56 25.16
N VAL A 35 -12.81 -1.60 24.87
CA VAL A 35 -11.37 -1.47 24.60
C VAL A 35 -11.13 -0.76 23.27
N GLN A 36 -11.88 -1.09 22.21
CA GLN A 36 -11.80 -0.37 20.93
C GLN A 36 -12.08 1.13 21.12
N GLU A 37 -13.15 1.46 21.84
CA GLU A 37 -13.55 2.84 22.13
C GLU A 37 -12.50 3.59 22.97
N ALA A 38 -11.93 2.94 23.98
CA ALA A 38 -10.86 3.50 24.80
C ALA A 38 -9.58 3.80 23.98
N LEU A 39 -9.30 3.02 22.94
CA LEU A 39 -8.19 3.24 21.99
C LEU A 39 -8.55 4.22 20.86
N GLY A 40 -9.78 4.75 20.85
CA GLY A 40 -10.26 5.66 19.80
C GLY A 40 -10.63 4.96 18.48
N ILE A 41 -10.72 3.63 18.45
CA ILE A 41 -11.12 2.85 17.28
C ILE A 41 -12.64 2.89 17.15
N THR A 42 -13.14 3.81 16.33
CA THR A 42 -14.58 4.02 16.15
C THR A 42 -15.17 3.14 15.03
N PRO A 43 -16.49 2.87 15.00
CA PRO A 43 -17.17 2.16 13.90
C PRO A 43 -17.15 2.91 12.56
N ALA A 44 -16.76 4.18 12.57
CA ALA A 44 -16.66 5.00 11.37
C ALA A 44 -15.20 5.14 10.92
N MET A 45 -14.24 4.61 11.69
CA MET A 45 -12.83 4.72 11.38
C MET A 45 -12.50 3.91 10.13
N ILE A 46 -11.81 4.56 9.19
CA ILE A 46 -11.21 3.91 8.03
C ILE A 46 -9.71 4.12 8.11
N ARG A 47 -8.94 3.03 8.04
CA ARG A 47 -7.48 3.09 7.95
C ARG A 47 -7.07 2.99 6.49
N LEU A 48 -6.20 3.91 6.04
CA LEU A 48 -5.65 3.94 4.69
C LEU A 48 -4.13 3.74 4.74
N SER A 49 -3.63 2.79 3.94
CA SER A 49 -2.22 2.67 3.60
C SER A 49 -2.04 3.18 2.18
N VAL A 50 -1.29 4.27 2.00
CA VAL A 50 -1.10 4.93 0.70
C VAL A 50 0.10 4.29 -0.01
N GLY A 51 -0.15 3.81 -1.24
CA GLY A 51 0.86 3.27 -2.13
C GLY A 51 1.42 4.32 -3.10
N ILE A 52 2.12 3.83 -4.12
CA ILE A 52 2.71 4.59 -5.23
C ILE A 52 2.29 3.92 -6.54
N GLU A 53 1.05 4.14 -6.97
CA GLU A 53 0.42 3.37 -8.04
C GLU A 53 1.09 3.56 -9.40
N HIS A 54 1.69 4.73 -9.61
CA HIS A 54 2.22 5.16 -10.89
C HIS A 54 3.60 5.80 -10.70
N VAL A 55 4.66 5.01 -10.92
CA VAL A 55 6.05 5.47 -10.81
C VAL A 55 6.77 5.31 -12.12
N PHE A 56 7.41 6.40 -12.55
CA PHE A 56 8.21 6.45 -13.77
C PHE A 56 9.66 6.81 -13.43
N VAL A 57 10.60 6.14 -14.10
CA VAL A 57 12.04 6.41 -14.00
C VAL A 57 12.57 6.56 -15.42
N ASN A 58 13.16 7.72 -15.74
CA ASN A 58 13.67 8.04 -17.07
C ASN A 58 12.65 7.82 -18.21
N GLY A 59 11.38 8.14 -17.95
CA GLY A 59 10.28 7.95 -18.91
C GLY A 59 9.72 6.52 -18.99
N VAL A 60 10.30 5.55 -18.27
CA VAL A 60 9.81 4.17 -18.23
C VAL A 60 9.00 3.92 -16.96
N GLN A 61 7.80 3.35 -17.10
CA GLN A 61 6.96 3.01 -15.96
C GLN A 61 7.51 1.78 -15.22
N VAL A 62 7.93 1.95 -13.97
CA VAL A 62 8.46 0.88 -13.11
C VAL A 62 7.40 0.34 -12.14
N ILE A 63 6.38 1.13 -11.82
CA ILE A 63 5.20 0.69 -11.07
C ILE A 63 3.93 1.13 -11.81
N ALA A 64 3.02 0.18 -12.03
CA ALA A 64 1.73 0.39 -12.67
C ALA A 64 0.60 -0.25 -11.84
N GLY A 65 -0.38 0.55 -11.45
CA GLY A 65 -1.49 0.10 -10.60
C GLY A 65 -1.07 -0.33 -9.19
N GLY A 66 0.15 0.02 -8.77
CA GLY A 66 0.73 -0.42 -7.50
C GLY A 66 1.48 -1.76 -7.59
N GLN A 67 1.75 -2.29 -8.79
CA GLN A 67 2.59 -3.46 -9.01
C GLN A 67 3.85 -3.10 -9.81
N HIS A 68 4.98 -3.73 -9.47
CA HIS A 68 6.22 -3.56 -10.22
C HIS A 68 6.07 -4.14 -11.64
N THR A 69 6.48 -3.39 -12.65
CA THR A 69 6.37 -3.80 -14.07
C THR A 69 7.47 -4.76 -14.50
N GLY A 70 8.54 -4.86 -13.69
CA GLY A 70 9.76 -5.60 -14.03
C GLY A 70 10.78 -4.77 -14.81
N ALA A 71 10.41 -3.55 -15.23
CA ALA A 71 11.32 -2.68 -15.95
C ALA A 71 12.51 -2.25 -15.09
N MET A 72 13.71 -2.29 -15.69
CA MET A 72 14.96 -1.82 -15.06
C MET A 72 15.59 -0.75 -15.95
N PRO A 73 15.05 0.48 -15.99
CA PRO A 73 15.52 1.55 -16.89
C PRO A 73 16.89 2.15 -16.51
N GLY A 74 17.61 1.54 -15.58
CA GLY A 74 19.00 1.86 -15.28
C GLY A 74 19.94 1.15 -16.25
N ARG A 75 20.94 1.87 -16.74
CA ARG A 75 22.08 1.23 -17.42
C ARG A 75 23.10 0.84 -16.37
N ILE A 76 23.46 -0.44 -16.29
CA ILE A 76 24.68 -0.83 -15.58
C ILE A 76 25.85 -0.25 -16.37
N VAL A 77 26.58 0.67 -15.76
CA VAL A 77 27.83 1.21 -16.31
C VAL A 77 28.98 0.55 -15.57
N ASP A 78 29.84 -0.13 -16.32
CA ASP A 78 31.04 -0.75 -15.76
C ASP A 78 32.16 0.29 -15.76
N GLY A 79 32.64 0.59 -14.55
CA GLY A 79 33.83 1.42 -14.38
C GLY A 79 35.11 0.65 -14.71
N PRO A 80 36.25 1.35 -14.91
CA PRO A 80 37.54 0.74 -15.29
C PRO A 80 38.13 -0.27 -14.28
N GLY A 81 37.45 -0.54 -13.15
CA GLY A 81 37.87 -1.49 -12.13
C GLY A 81 37.09 -2.82 -12.10
N ARG A 82 36.14 -3.06 -13.02
CA ARG A 82 35.38 -4.32 -13.07
C ARG A 82 36.21 -5.39 -13.82
N ARG A 83 36.76 -6.36 -13.09
CA ARG A 83 37.43 -7.56 -13.62
C ARG A 83 36.45 -8.74 -13.67
#